data_AF-A0A1I3ZLF2-F1
#
_entry.id   AF-A0A1I3ZLF2-F1
#
_cell.length_a   1.000
_cell.length_b   1.000
_cell.length_c   1.000
_cell.angle_alpha   90.00
_cell.angle_beta   90.00
_cell.angle_gamma   90.00
#
_symmetry.space_group_name_H-M   'P 1'
#
loop_
_entity.id
_entity.type
_entity.pdbx_description
1 polymer ?
#
loop_
_entity_poly.entity_id
_entity_poly.type
_entity_poly.pdbx_seq_one_letter_code
_entity_poly.pdbx_strand_id
1 'polypeptide(L)'
;MKQWKTGWMATALVVGLAMPGSVLAVQQPLVQANNVTLAHGDHGKGQVKMRYGMHMGAHQRMYMTLLAEKYTPNSVGEWQSVMKERERLLEQLRSARETASEEKSKMRDQLREKVKSGEISSEQMEQQYKEWKEKNRGTVPSGEKENREAQREKFKQVHEEFDAAIASGDAAKIKAALPKLLEQMKAKNDRLAKRLAEKQK
;
A
#
# COMPACT_ATOMS: atom_id res chain seq x y z
N MET A 1 -16.46 24.58 -30.97
CA MET A 1 -15.36 24.31 -31.92
C MET A 1 -14.54 25.57 -32.10
N LYS A 2 -13.30 25.60 -31.60
CA LYS A 2 -12.23 26.53 -32.01
C LYS A 2 -10.91 25.92 -31.52
N GLN A 3 -10.24 25.25 -32.46
CA GLN A 3 -8.87 24.76 -32.30
C GLN A 3 -7.91 25.91 -32.58
N TRP A 4 -6.85 26.06 -31.79
CA TRP A 4 -5.54 26.62 -32.19
C TRP A 4 -4.49 25.90 -31.30
N LYS A 5 -3.84 24.85 -31.83
CA LYS A 5 -2.53 24.85 -32.50
C LYS A 5 -1.35 25.21 -31.58
N THR A 6 -0.69 24.14 -31.12
CA THR A 6 0.76 23.88 -31.12
C THR A 6 1.74 25.05 -31.03
N GLY A 7 2.61 24.97 -30.01
CA GLY A 7 3.94 25.56 -29.99
C GLY A 7 4.85 24.79 -29.04
N TRP A 8 5.69 23.91 -29.59
CA TRP A 8 6.80 23.27 -28.89
C TRP A 8 7.92 24.30 -28.71
N MET A 9 8.53 24.35 -27.53
CA MET A 9 9.90 24.86 -27.34
C MET A 9 10.59 23.99 -26.30
N ALA A 10 11.42 23.08 -26.81
CA ALA A 10 12.43 22.38 -26.03
C ALA A 10 13.57 23.35 -25.74
N THR A 11 13.88 23.58 -24.46
CA THR A 11 15.12 24.21 -24.03
C THR A 11 15.96 23.14 -23.34
N ALA A 12 16.96 22.65 -24.08
CA ALA A 12 18.02 21.82 -23.54
C ALA A 12 18.94 22.71 -22.70
N LEU A 13 19.01 22.45 -21.40
CA LEU A 13 20.04 23.00 -20.51
C LEU A 13 21.08 21.91 -20.26
N VAL A 14 22.19 22.00 -21.00
CA VAL A 14 23.42 21.30 -20.69
C VAL A 14 24.16 22.12 -19.64
N VAL A 15 24.25 21.60 -18.42
CA VAL A 15 25.19 22.09 -17.40
C VAL A 15 26.11 20.93 -17.06
N GLY A 16 27.28 20.93 -17.68
CA GLY A 16 28.42 20.18 -17.20
C GLY A 16 29.00 20.89 -16.00
N LEU A 17 29.18 20.16 -14.90
CA LEU A 17 30.04 20.59 -13.80
C LEU A 17 30.82 19.39 -13.26
N ALA A 18 32.11 19.64 -13.16
CA ALA A 18 33.20 18.75 -12.87
C ALA A 18 33.02 17.95 -11.57
N MET A 19 33.52 16.71 -11.60
CA MET A 19 33.82 15.92 -10.41
C MET A 19 34.95 16.56 -9.60
N PRO A 20 34.85 16.59 -8.27
CA PRO A 20 36.01 16.54 -7.38
C PRO A 20 36.19 15.13 -6.83
N GLY A 21 37.43 14.67 -6.87
CA GLY A 21 37.86 13.32 -6.55
C GLY A 21 37.66 12.89 -5.10
N SER A 22 37.71 11.58 -4.94
CA SER A 22 37.71 10.83 -3.70
C SER A 22 38.90 11.21 -2.82
N VAL A 23 38.63 11.62 -1.58
CA VAL A 23 39.61 11.57 -0.48
C VAL A 23 39.09 10.55 0.54
N LEU A 24 39.90 9.50 0.74
CA LEU A 24 39.71 8.50 1.78
C LEU A 24 40.34 8.97 3.11
N ALA A 25 39.67 8.55 4.19
CA ALA A 25 40.18 8.23 5.52
C ALA A 25 40.72 9.35 6.43
N VAL A 26 39.94 9.70 7.46
CA VAL A 26 40.44 9.76 8.84
C VAL A 26 39.35 9.19 9.76
N GLN A 27 39.73 8.16 10.51
CA GLN A 27 38.98 7.56 11.60
C GLN A 27 39.59 8.09 12.90
N GLN A 28 38.80 8.76 13.75
CA GLN A 28 39.07 8.82 15.19
C GLN A 28 37.76 8.79 16.01
N PRO A 29 37.75 8.14 17.19
CA PRO A 29 36.55 7.87 17.99
C PRO A 29 36.35 8.84 19.17
N LEU A 30 35.22 8.64 19.86
CA LEU A 30 34.65 9.35 21.03
C LEU A 30 33.88 10.63 20.65
N VAL A 31 32.61 10.82 21.03
CA VAL A 31 32.13 10.93 22.41
C VAL A 31 30.74 10.31 22.61
N GLN A 32 30.58 9.68 23.76
CA GLN A 32 29.38 9.13 24.37
C GLN A 32 28.39 10.26 24.70
N ALA A 33 27.21 10.27 24.09
CA ALA A 33 26.09 11.11 24.50
C ALA A 33 24.96 10.21 25.04
N ASN A 34 24.85 10.20 26.37
CA ASN A 34 23.71 9.68 27.09
C ASN A 34 22.44 10.37 26.60
N ASN A 35 21.52 9.61 25.98
CA ASN A 35 20.14 10.04 25.82
C ASN A 35 19.23 8.99 26.46
N VAL A 36 18.67 9.40 27.59
CA VAL A 36 17.52 8.80 28.25
C VAL A 36 16.39 8.73 27.23
N THR A 37 16.12 7.53 26.71
CA THR A 37 14.91 7.28 25.92
C THR A 37 13.94 6.47 26.75
N LEU A 38 12.99 7.20 27.31
CA LEU A 38 11.58 6.88 27.48
C LEU A 38 11.21 5.42 27.16
N ALA A 39 10.99 4.63 28.21
CA ALA A 39 10.48 3.27 28.12
C ALA A 39 9.10 3.27 27.44
N HIS A 40 9.06 2.96 26.14
CA HIS A 40 7.85 2.48 25.51
C HIS A 40 7.69 1.00 25.85
N GLY A 41 6.60 0.71 26.57
CA GLY A 41 6.24 -0.61 27.04
C GLY A 41 6.27 -1.66 25.93
N ASP A 42 6.77 -2.81 26.32
CA ASP A 42 6.70 -4.13 25.69
C ASP A 42 5.41 -4.32 24.86
N HIS A 43 5.51 -4.09 23.56
CA HIS A 43 4.51 -4.55 22.61
C HIS A 43 4.82 -6.01 22.30
N GLY A 44 4.08 -6.91 22.96
CA GLY A 44 4.20 -8.35 22.83
C GLY A 44 4.42 -8.82 21.40
N LYS A 45 5.32 -9.79 21.26
CA LYS A 45 5.77 -10.45 20.03
C LYS A 45 4.64 -11.16 19.28
N GLY A 46 3.69 -10.41 18.75
CA GLY A 46 2.90 -10.82 17.60
C GLY A 46 3.73 -10.49 16.37
N GLN A 47 4.48 -11.44 15.84
CA GLN A 47 5.01 -11.33 14.49
C GLN A 47 3.81 -11.17 13.54
N VAL A 48 3.42 -9.93 13.27
CA VAL A 48 2.55 -9.56 12.17
C VAL A 48 3.35 -9.91 10.93
N LYS A 49 3.24 -11.16 10.46
CA LYS A 49 3.82 -11.59 9.19
C LYS A 49 3.45 -10.53 8.17
N MET A 50 4.49 -9.88 7.66
CA MET A 50 4.44 -8.72 6.79
C MET A 50 3.28 -8.87 5.79
N ARG A 51 2.31 -7.97 5.88
CA ARG A 51 1.29 -7.84 4.83
C ARG A 51 2.03 -7.40 3.56
N TYR A 52 2.38 -8.34 2.69
CA TYR A 52 2.85 -8.12 1.32
C TYR A 52 1.86 -7.32 0.43
N GLY A 53 0.85 -6.67 0.99
CA GLY A 53 -0.49 -6.79 0.43
C GLY A 53 -1.07 -5.57 -0.27
N MET A 54 -0.59 -4.34 -0.02
CA MET A 54 -1.40 -3.18 -0.40
C MET A 54 -0.64 -2.16 -1.26
N HIS A 55 0.43 -1.54 -0.79
CA HIS A 55 1.09 -0.46 -1.54
C HIS A 55 2.23 -0.95 -2.44
N MET A 56 2.20 -0.59 -3.73
CA MET A 56 3.36 -0.71 -4.61
C MET A 56 4.28 0.50 -4.33
N GLY A 57 5.30 0.30 -3.50
CA GLY A 57 6.29 1.34 -3.25
C GLY A 57 6.97 1.81 -4.53
N ALA A 58 7.59 3.00 -4.51
CA ALA A 58 8.24 3.59 -5.67
C ALA A 58 9.20 2.62 -6.39
N HIS A 59 9.99 1.85 -5.64
CA HIS A 59 10.92 0.85 -6.17
C HIS A 59 10.21 -0.30 -6.88
N GLN A 60 9.15 -0.85 -6.31
CA GLN A 60 8.42 -1.96 -6.92
C GLN A 60 7.73 -1.52 -8.22
N ARG A 61 7.21 -0.29 -8.23
CA ARG A 61 6.61 0.32 -9.43
C ARG A 61 7.64 0.48 -10.54
N MET A 62 8.77 1.12 -10.23
CA MET A 62 9.87 1.29 -11.17
C MET A 62 10.35 -0.06 -11.71
N TYR A 63 10.57 -1.04 -10.83
CA TYR A 63 11.00 -2.38 -11.22
C TYR A 63 10.05 -3.04 -12.21
N MET A 64 8.75 -3.04 -11.91
CA MET A 64 7.75 -3.62 -12.81
C MET A 64 7.61 -2.85 -14.13
N THR A 65 7.75 -1.51 -14.12
CA THR A 65 7.77 -0.70 -15.35
C THR A 65 8.96 -1.07 -16.23
N LEU A 66 10.17 -1.15 -15.67
CA LEU A 66 11.38 -1.53 -16.42
C LEU A 66 11.26 -2.95 -17.00
N LEU A 67 10.68 -3.89 -16.26
CA LEU A 67 10.43 -5.23 -16.78
C LEU A 67 9.39 -5.22 -17.91
N ALA A 68 8.32 -4.45 -17.77
CA ALA A 68 7.32 -4.32 -18.82
C ALA A 68 7.93 -3.71 -20.09
N GLU A 69 8.71 -2.64 -19.97
CA GLU A 69 9.40 -2.01 -21.10
C GLU A 69 10.34 -2.98 -21.81
N LYS A 70 11.12 -3.75 -21.04
CA LYS A 70 12.11 -4.68 -21.59
C LYS A 70 11.50 -5.93 -22.23
N TYR A 71 10.48 -6.53 -21.61
CA TYR A 71 9.99 -7.85 -21.99
C TYR A 71 8.60 -7.84 -22.64
N THR A 72 7.76 -6.87 -22.31
CA THR A 72 6.38 -6.75 -22.82
C THR A 72 6.05 -5.29 -23.20
N PRO A 73 6.77 -4.66 -24.14
CA PRO A 73 6.67 -3.22 -24.42
C PRO A 73 5.26 -2.77 -24.80
N ASN A 74 4.49 -3.64 -25.46
CA ASN A 74 3.12 -3.36 -25.88
C ASN A 74 2.12 -3.22 -24.72
N SER A 75 2.47 -3.66 -23.50
CA SER A 75 1.59 -3.57 -22.32
C SER A 75 2.06 -2.56 -21.27
N VAL A 76 3.11 -1.76 -21.55
CA VAL A 76 3.63 -0.75 -20.60
C VAL A 76 2.57 0.26 -20.18
N GLY A 77 1.79 0.78 -21.14
CA GLY A 77 0.71 1.72 -20.83
C GLY A 77 -0.37 1.12 -19.93
N GLU A 78 -0.65 -0.17 -20.11
CA GLU A 78 -1.61 -0.90 -19.28
C GLU A 78 -1.10 -1.10 -17.85
N TRP A 79 0.17 -1.48 -17.70
CA TRP A 79 0.85 -1.55 -16.40
C TRP A 79 0.79 -0.22 -15.65
N GLN A 80 1.13 0.88 -16.31
CA GLN A 80 1.10 2.22 -15.70
C GLN A 80 -0.33 2.60 -15.27
N SER A 81 -1.32 2.32 -16.12
CA SER A 81 -2.73 2.58 -15.80
C SER A 81 -3.20 1.79 -14.57
N VAL A 82 -2.93 0.48 -14.52
CA VAL A 82 -3.33 -0.38 -13.40
C VAL A 82 -2.63 0.02 -12.10
N MET A 83 -1.36 0.42 -12.15
CA MET A 83 -0.64 0.91 -10.96
C MET A 83 -1.17 2.26 -10.47
N LYS A 84 -1.48 3.18 -11.39
CA LYS A 84 -2.07 4.48 -11.03
C LYS A 84 -3.45 4.31 -10.40
N GLU A 85 -4.27 3.41 -10.97
CA GLU A 85 -5.58 3.10 -10.40
C GLU A 85 -5.45 2.48 -9.00
N ARG A 86 -4.49 1.57 -8.82
CA ARG A 86 -4.20 0.98 -7.51
C ARG A 86 -3.89 2.05 -6.47
N GLU A 87 -3.05 3.02 -6.82
CA GLU A 87 -2.68 4.13 -5.94
C GLU A 87 -3.88 4.99 -5.57
N ARG A 88 -4.71 5.36 -6.56
CA ARG A 88 -5.97 6.08 -6.33
C ARG A 88 -6.88 5.34 -5.33
N LEU A 89 -7.06 4.04 -5.51
CA LEU A 89 -7.89 3.21 -4.64
C LEU A 89 -7.30 3.10 -3.22
N LEU A 90 -5.98 2.97 -3.09
CA LEU A 90 -5.35 2.90 -1.77
C LEU A 90 -5.46 4.23 -1.02
N GLU A 91 -5.34 5.35 -1.73
CA GLU A 91 -5.51 6.67 -1.13
C GLU A 91 -6.95 6.87 -0.65
N GLN A 92 -7.95 6.55 -1.47
CA GLN A 92 -9.35 6.56 -1.04
C GLN A 92 -9.60 5.67 0.19
N LEU A 93 -8.97 4.49 0.23
CA LEU A 93 -9.08 3.59 1.38
C LEU A 93 -8.38 4.15 2.62
N ARG A 94 -7.29 4.89 2.45
CA ARG A 94 -6.58 5.56 3.52
C ARG A 94 -7.43 6.70 4.08
N SER A 95 -7.92 7.60 3.23
CA SER A 95 -8.77 8.71 3.67
C SER A 95 -10.03 8.22 4.37
N ALA A 96 -10.70 7.19 3.83
CA ALA A 96 -11.87 6.57 4.46
C ALA A 96 -11.55 5.90 5.82
N ARG A 97 -10.30 5.49 6.06
CA ARG A 97 -9.86 4.96 7.36
C ARG A 97 -9.52 6.07 8.34
N GLU A 98 -8.92 7.15 7.87
CA GLU A 98 -8.60 8.32 8.68
C GLU A 98 -9.88 8.95 9.21
N THR A 99 -10.88 9.19 8.35
CA THR A 99 -12.20 9.70 8.78
C THR A 99 -12.87 8.77 9.79
N ALA A 100 -12.94 7.48 9.51
CA ALA A 100 -13.52 6.50 10.44
C ALA A 100 -12.74 6.40 11.77
N SER A 101 -11.42 6.64 11.76
CA SER A 101 -10.58 6.67 12.95
C SER A 101 -10.83 7.92 13.79
N GLU A 102 -10.99 9.08 13.16
CA GLU A 102 -11.33 10.33 13.82
C GLU A 102 -12.72 10.27 14.47
N GLU A 103 -13.72 9.79 13.73
CA GLU A 103 -15.08 9.56 14.25
C GLU A 103 -15.05 8.62 15.46
N LYS A 104 -14.28 7.54 15.36
CA LYS A 104 -14.09 6.60 16.47
C LYS A 104 -13.44 7.27 17.68
N SER A 105 -12.44 8.12 17.48
CA SER A 105 -11.78 8.83 18.57
C SER A 105 -12.77 9.77 19.27
N LYS A 106 -13.43 10.64 18.50
CA LYS A 106 -14.41 11.60 19.03
C LYS A 106 -15.52 10.91 19.81
N MET A 107 -16.07 9.82 19.27
CA MET A 107 -17.10 9.03 19.95
C MET A 107 -16.57 8.42 21.25
N ARG A 108 -15.35 7.85 21.27
CA ARG A 108 -14.76 7.32 22.52
C ARG A 108 -14.55 8.40 23.57
N ASP A 109 -14.13 9.58 23.16
CA ASP A 109 -13.89 10.70 24.07
C ASP A 109 -15.21 11.20 24.67
N GLN A 110 -16.27 11.33 23.84
CA GLN A 110 -17.62 11.65 24.32
C GLN A 110 -18.15 10.61 25.32
N LEU A 111 -18.00 9.32 25.03
CA LEU A 111 -18.42 8.26 25.95
C LEU A 111 -17.65 8.32 27.28
N ARG A 112 -16.35 8.61 27.25
CA ARG A 112 -15.56 8.78 28.48
C ARG A 112 -16.05 9.93 29.32
N GLU A 113 -16.39 11.07 28.71
CA GLU A 113 -16.93 12.21 29.45
C GLU A 113 -18.30 11.89 30.07
N LYS A 114 -19.17 11.16 29.37
CA LYS A 114 -20.46 10.69 29.92
C LYS A 114 -20.31 9.72 31.09
N VAL A 115 -19.27 8.87 31.06
CA VAL A 115 -18.95 8.00 32.21
C VAL A 115 -18.46 8.84 33.38
N LYS A 116 -17.62 9.85 33.15
CA LYS A 116 -17.12 10.75 34.22
C LYS A 116 -18.23 11.58 34.86
N SER A 117 -19.20 12.04 34.06
CA SER A 117 -20.36 12.78 34.57
C SER A 117 -21.40 11.90 35.28
N GLY A 118 -21.26 10.57 35.21
CA GLY A 118 -22.21 9.61 35.75
C GLY A 118 -23.49 9.46 34.91
N GLU A 119 -23.55 10.04 33.71
CA GLU A 119 -24.70 9.92 32.79
C GLU A 119 -24.85 8.47 32.27
N ILE A 120 -23.73 7.77 32.10
CA ILE A 120 -23.70 6.36 31.72
C ILE A 120 -22.75 5.56 32.60
N SER A 121 -23.01 4.27 32.75
CA SER A 121 -22.08 3.33 33.38
C SER A 121 -20.96 2.91 32.42
N SER A 122 -19.87 2.38 32.98
CA SER A 122 -18.79 1.80 32.17
C SER A 122 -19.28 0.63 31.30
N GLU A 123 -20.29 -0.11 31.75
CA GLU A 123 -20.88 -1.22 30.99
C GLU A 123 -21.69 -0.71 29.79
N GLN A 124 -22.43 0.38 29.97
CA GLN A 124 -23.18 1.03 28.89
C GLN A 124 -22.23 1.61 27.82
N MET A 125 -21.09 2.18 28.23
CA MET A 125 -20.04 2.59 27.30
C MET A 125 -19.51 1.42 26.46
N GLU A 126 -19.27 0.27 27.09
CA GLU A 126 -18.78 -0.92 26.37
C GLU A 126 -19.80 -1.45 25.37
N GLN A 127 -21.08 -1.47 25.73
CA GLN A 127 -22.18 -1.82 24.83
C GLN A 127 -22.24 -0.88 23.62
N GLN A 128 -22.24 0.43 23.83
CA GLN A 128 -22.30 1.41 22.74
C GLN A 128 -21.08 1.31 21.81
N TYR A 129 -19.90 1.05 22.37
CA TYR A 129 -18.70 0.81 21.56
C TYR A 129 -18.78 -0.48 20.75
N LYS A 130 -19.37 -1.55 21.31
CA LYS A 130 -19.60 -2.82 20.63
C LYS A 130 -20.58 -2.67 19.46
N GLU A 131 -21.70 -1.98 19.67
CA GLU A 131 -22.69 -1.67 18.63
C GLU A 131 -22.07 -0.84 17.50
N TRP A 132 -21.33 0.22 17.85
CA TRP A 132 -20.60 1.01 16.87
C TRP A 132 -19.63 0.14 16.07
N LYS A 133 -18.90 -0.76 16.74
CA LYS A 133 -17.95 -1.67 16.09
C LYS A 133 -18.64 -2.66 15.17
N GLU A 134 -19.82 -3.17 15.51
CA GLU A 134 -20.60 -4.07 14.66
C GLU A 134 -21.15 -3.34 13.43
N LYS A 135 -21.64 -2.11 13.60
CA LYS A 135 -22.10 -1.25 12.51
C LYS A 135 -20.98 -0.82 11.55
N ASN A 136 -19.78 -0.58 12.07
CA ASN A 136 -18.65 -0.03 11.31
C ASN A 136 -17.61 -1.07 10.87
N ARG A 137 -17.63 -2.28 11.44
CA ARG A 137 -16.88 -3.41 10.87
C ARG A 137 -17.61 -3.86 9.63
N GLY A 138 -17.00 -3.59 8.47
CA GLY A 138 -17.38 -4.27 7.23
C GLY A 138 -17.41 -5.77 7.48
N THR A 139 -18.53 -6.41 7.20
CA THR A 139 -18.66 -7.86 7.23
C THR A 139 -17.71 -8.42 6.18
N VAL A 140 -16.84 -9.35 6.58
CA VAL A 140 -16.19 -10.23 5.60
C VAL A 140 -17.19 -11.36 5.40
N PRO A 141 -17.86 -11.47 4.23
CA PRO A 141 -18.84 -12.53 4.01
C PRO A 141 -18.18 -13.89 4.26
N SER A 142 -18.75 -14.71 5.15
CA SER A 142 -18.13 -15.97 5.56
C SER A 142 -18.03 -16.99 4.41
N GLY A 143 -18.89 -16.88 3.40
CA GLY A 143 -18.90 -17.72 2.19
C GLY A 143 -17.77 -17.47 1.20
N GLU A 144 -16.96 -16.41 1.37
CA GLU A 144 -15.82 -16.14 0.47
C GLU A 144 -14.52 -16.85 0.88
N LYS A 145 -14.47 -17.57 2.00
CA LYS A 145 -13.21 -18.12 2.54
C LYS A 145 -12.53 -19.11 1.59
N GLU A 146 -13.28 -20.07 1.04
CA GLU A 146 -12.74 -21.11 0.17
C GLU A 146 -12.30 -20.56 -1.20
N ASN A 147 -13.12 -19.69 -1.81
CA ASN A 147 -12.76 -18.97 -3.03
C ASN A 147 -11.55 -18.03 -2.83
N ARG A 148 -11.38 -17.50 -1.62
CA ARG A 148 -10.24 -16.65 -1.26
C ARG A 148 -8.95 -17.45 -1.03
N GLU A 149 -9.03 -18.67 -0.54
CA GLU A 149 -7.88 -19.57 -0.40
C GLU A 149 -7.39 -20.07 -1.76
N ALA A 150 -8.29 -20.58 -2.61
CA ALA A 150 -7.96 -20.92 -4.00
C ALA A 150 -7.40 -19.70 -4.75
N GLN A 151 -8.00 -18.53 -4.52
CA GLN A 151 -7.52 -17.21 -4.91
C GLN A 151 -6.04 -16.98 -4.57
N ARG A 152 -5.74 -17.15 -3.29
CA ARG A 152 -4.42 -16.91 -2.71
C ARG A 152 -3.38 -17.87 -3.25
N GLU A 153 -3.72 -19.15 -3.39
CA GLU A 153 -2.79 -20.15 -3.94
C GLU A 153 -2.46 -19.85 -5.40
N LYS A 154 -3.45 -19.49 -6.23
CA LYS A 154 -3.18 -19.03 -7.61
C LYS A 154 -2.26 -17.80 -7.64
N PHE A 155 -2.44 -16.87 -6.71
CA PHE A 155 -1.58 -15.70 -6.61
C PHE A 155 -0.17 -16.06 -6.20
N LYS A 156 -0.02 -16.94 -5.22
CA LYS A 156 1.26 -17.44 -4.75
C LYS A 156 2.02 -18.14 -5.89
N GLN A 157 1.38 -19.03 -6.63
CA GLN A 157 2.00 -19.76 -7.74
C GLN A 157 2.57 -18.83 -8.81
N VAL A 158 1.82 -17.81 -9.24
CA VAL A 158 2.33 -16.84 -10.24
C VAL A 158 3.50 -16.02 -9.71
N HIS A 159 3.50 -15.67 -8.42
CA HIS A 159 4.64 -14.98 -7.81
C HIS A 159 5.87 -15.90 -7.74
N GLU A 160 5.71 -17.18 -7.37
CA GLU A 160 6.79 -18.17 -7.38
C GLU A 160 7.35 -18.41 -8.79
N GLU A 161 6.48 -18.53 -9.80
CA GLU A 161 6.88 -18.64 -11.21
C GLU A 161 7.67 -17.41 -11.67
N PHE A 162 7.21 -16.22 -11.30
CA PHE A 162 7.90 -14.98 -11.63
C PHE A 162 9.25 -14.88 -10.93
N ASP A 163 9.32 -15.18 -9.62
CA ASP A 163 10.56 -15.13 -8.85
C ASP A 163 11.59 -16.12 -9.42
N ALA A 164 11.15 -17.33 -9.80
CA ALA A 164 12.01 -18.30 -10.48
C ALA A 164 12.47 -17.82 -11.86
N ALA A 165 11.61 -17.15 -12.63
CA ALA A 165 11.97 -16.58 -13.92
C ALA A 165 13.02 -15.46 -13.78
N ILE A 166 12.88 -14.59 -12.78
CA ILE A 166 13.86 -13.55 -12.45
C ILE A 166 15.17 -14.17 -11.98
N ALA A 167 15.13 -15.15 -11.07
CA ALA A 167 16.33 -15.80 -10.54
C ALA A 167 17.13 -16.55 -11.62
N SER A 168 16.44 -17.16 -12.58
CA SER A 168 17.08 -17.83 -13.72
C SER A 168 17.55 -16.88 -14.82
N GLY A 169 17.11 -15.62 -14.81
CA GLY A 169 17.41 -14.65 -15.86
C GLY A 169 16.77 -14.98 -17.22
N ASP A 170 15.84 -15.93 -17.27
CA ASP A 170 15.25 -16.44 -18.50
C ASP A 170 14.24 -15.43 -19.08
N ALA A 171 14.67 -14.74 -20.13
CA ALA A 171 13.89 -13.69 -20.79
C ALA A 171 12.51 -14.17 -21.28
N ALA A 172 12.42 -15.41 -21.77
CA ALA A 172 11.17 -15.96 -22.27
C ALA A 172 10.18 -16.23 -21.12
N LYS A 173 10.68 -16.77 -19.99
CA LYS A 173 9.85 -16.99 -18.79
C LYS A 173 9.41 -15.68 -18.16
N ILE A 174 10.29 -14.68 -18.08
CA ILE A 174 9.92 -13.35 -17.55
C ILE A 174 8.81 -12.74 -18.41
N LYS A 175 8.97 -12.77 -19.75
CA LYS A 175 7.95 -12.30 -20.69
C LYS A 175 6.62 -13.03 -20.54
N ALA A 176 6.63 -14.34 -20.27
CA ALA A 176 5.42 -15.13 -20.07
C ALA A 176 4.75 -14.89 -18.69
N ALA A 177 5.52 -14.56 -17.65
CA ALA A 177 5.00 -14.32 -16.31
C ALA A 177 4.36 -12.93 -16.15
N LEU A 178 4.88 -11.90 -16.84
CA LEU A 178 4.42 -10.51 -16.70
C LEU A 178 2.91 -10.33 -16.97
N PRO A 179 2.31 -10.85 -18.06
CA PRO A 179 0.86 -10.75 -18.27
C PRO A 179 0.05 -11.37 -17.12
N LYS A 180 0.50 -12.48 -16.54
CA LYS A 180 -0.17 -13.11 -15.40
C LYS A 180 -0.18 -12.19 -14.18
N LEU A 181 0.95 -11.54 -13.88
CA LEU A 181 1.04 -10.58 -12.78
C LEU A 181 0.15 -9.34 -12.99
N LEU A 182 0.06 -8.85 -14.24
CA LEU A 182 -0.79 -7.73 -14.60
C LEU A 182 -2.27 -8.05 -14.31
N GLU A 183 -2.73 -9.22 -14.76
CA GLU A 183 -4.10 -9.69 -14.48
C GLU A 183 -4.39 -9.84 -12.99
N GLN A 184 -3.42 -10.33 -12.21
CA GLN A 184 -3.58 -10.39 -10.75
C GLN A 184 -3.71 -9.01 -10.12
N MET A 185 -2.98 -8.01 -10.63
CA MET A 185 -3.07 -6.66 -10.12
C MET A 185 -4.42 -6.02 -10.44
N LYS A 186 -4.95 -6.23 -11.65
CA LYS A 186 -6.31 -5.83 -12.03
C LYS A 186 -7.35 -6.45 -11.08
N ALA A 187 -7.30 -7.77 -10.88
CA ALA A 187 -8.21 -8.46 -9.97
C ALA A 187 -8.12 -7.96 -8.52
N LYS A 188 -6.92 -7.58 -8.05
CA LYS A 188 -6.72 -6.96 -6.74
C LYS A 188 -7.33 -5.55 -6.69
N ASN A 189 -7.23 -4.77 -7.76
CA ASN A 189 -7.83 -3.43 -7.84
C ASN A 189 -9.36 -3.51 -7.87
N ASP A 190 -9.96 -4.42 -8.64
CA ASP A 190 -11.42 -4.61 -8.68
C ASP A 190 -12.00 -4.91 -7.30
N ARG A 191 -11.27 -5.71 -6.51
CA ARG A 191 -11.65 -6.02 -5.12
C ARG A 191 -11.52 -4.83 -4.19
N LEU A 192 -10.48 -4.01 -4.37
CA LEU A 192 -10.34 -2.78 -3.61
C LEU A 192 -11.48 -1.81 -3.95
N ALA A 193 -11.81 -1.65 -5.23
CA ALA A 193 -12.92 -0.83 -5.69
C ALA A 193 -14.26 -1.30 -5.13
N LYS A 194 -14.57 -2.60 -5.18
CA LYS A 194 -15.79 -3.17 -4.58
C LYS A 194 -15.89 -2.89 -3.08
N ARG A 195 -14.80 -3.10 -2.33
CA ARG A 195 -14.76 -2.82 -0.88
C ARG A 195 -14.92 -1.34 -0.55
N LEU A 196 -14.41 -0.45 -1.40
CA LEU A 196 -14.62 0.98 -1.24
C LEU A 196 -16.08 1.35 -1.48
N ALA A 197 -16.69 0.82 -2.55
CA ALA A 197 -18.09 1.06 -2.86
C ALA A 197 -19.03 0.56 -1.75
N GLU A 198 -18.75 -0.61 -1.16
CA GLU A 198 -19.52 -1.14 -0.01
C GLU A 198 -19.40 -0.27 1.24
N LYS A 199 -18.31 0.47 1.40
CA LYS A 199 -18.08 1.37 2.55
C LYS A 199 -18.65 2.77 2.37
N GLN A 200 -18.97 3.14 1.13
CA GLN A 200 -19.54 4.44 0.78
C GLN A 200 -21.08 4.39 0.62
N LYS A 201 -21.68 3.20 0.73
CA LYS A 201 -23.14 3.00 0.81
C LYS A 201 -23.61 3.16 2.26
#